data_AF-A0A2J7ZTE1-F1
#
_entry.id   AF-A0A2J7ZTE1-F1
#
_cell.length_a   1.000
_cell.length_b   1.000
_cell.length_c   1.000
_cell.angle_alpha   90.00
_cell.angle_beta   90.00
_cell.angle_gamma   90.00
#
_symmetry.space_group_name_H-M   'P 1'
#
loop_
_entity.id
_entity.type
_entity.pdbx_description
1 polymer ?
#
loop_
_entity_poly.entity_id
_entity_poly.type
_entity_poly.pdbx_seq_one_letter_code
_entity_poly.pdbx_strand_id
1 'polypeptide(L)'
;MAETSLRMSSGPSRSGGRPSALVWSPIPLISWLLPFIGHMGVCSSTGRTFDFAGPFTVNEDMLLFGKPTRYILLDPAECRRAKKGAAGSTAGAGGQGSACEHGSMAAMCDGHAATDIGGGPAQEAAAKKWDHCLDWAAATYRLMNYSLLTTNCHCFVAHFLNQLEFRGGGWDMVNLAALMFVRGSYTSLLGLLYTWLPWAVLVTLGAYFGRLTFLYVYVATCAPLLAWFLTYTWCCWTDLSP
;
A
#
# COMPACT_ATOMS: atom_id res chain seq x y z
N MET A 1 -17.65 27.91 -30.67
CA MET A 1 -17.63 26.44 -30.63
C MET A 1 -16.17 26.05 -30.41
N ALA A 2 -15.62 26.19 -29.20
CA ALA A 2 -15.79 25.32 -28.04
C ALA A 2 -15.30 23.88 -28.31
N GLU A 3 -14.31 23.48 -27.50
CA GLU A 3 -13.81 22.12 -27.23
C GLU A 3 -12.88 21.44 -28.25
N THR A 4 -11.58 21.48 -27.96
CA THR A 4 -10.76 20.25 -27.92
C THR A 4 -9.77 20.38 -26.76
N SER A 5 -10.33 19.99 -25.61
CA SER A 5 -9.77 19.64 -24.31
C SER A 5 -8.25 19.38 -24.24
N LEU A 6 -7.60 20.19 -23.41
CA LEU A 6 -6.64 19.83 -22.37
C LEU A 6 -5.74 18.62 -22.64
N ARG A 7 -4.55 18.93 -23.16
CA ARG A 7 -3.34 18.16 -22.86
C ARG A 7 -3.20 18.09 -21.33
N MET A 8 -3.53 16.96 -20.73
CA MET A 8 -3.04 16.59 -19.40
C MET A 8 -1.52 16.48 -19.50
N SER A 9 -0.85 17.60 -19.26
CA SER A 9 0.55 17.64 -18.89
C SER A 9 0.66 16.94 -17.55
N SER A 10 0.87 15.62 -17.57
CA SER A 10 1.39 14.89 -16.42
C SER A 10 2.83 15.34 -16.18
N GLY A 11 2.97 16.46 -15.45
CA GLY A 11 4.24 16.80 -14.83
C GLY A 11 4.68 15.60 -13.96
N PRO A 12 5.99 15.35 -13.81
CA PRO A 12 6.47 14.23 -13.01
C PRO A 12 5.89 14.36 -11.59
N SER A 13 5.08 13.38 -11.20
CA SER A 13 4.54 13.31 -9.84
C SER A 13 5.69 13.38 -8.84
N ARG A 14 5.68 14.41 -7.99
CA ARG A 14 6.73 14.69 -6.99
C ARG A 14 6.86 13.59 -5.92
N SER A 15 5.95 12.61 -5.91
CA SER A 15 5.97 11.39 -5.08
C SER A 15 6.84 10.25 -5.64
N GLY A 16 7.47 10.45 -6.81
CA GLY A 16 8.30 9.45 -7.48
C GLY A 16 7.52 8.55 -8.45
N GLY A 17 6.37 9.01 -8.96
CA GLY A 17 5.71 8.41 -10.14
C GLY A 17 5.33 6.93 -10.01
N ARG A 18 5.00 6.44 -8.81
CA ARG A 18 4.62 5.04 -8.59
C ARG A 18 3.11 4.85 -8.75
N PRO A 19 2.62 4.32 -9.87
CA PRO A 19 1.20 4.06 -10.05
C PRO A 19 0.75 2.93 -9.12
N SER A 20 -0.45 3.05 -8.55
CA SER A 20 -1.12 1.99 -7.77
C SER A 20 -0.22 1.35 -6.71
N ALA A 21 0.28 2.17 -5.79
CA ALA A 21 1.23 1.74 -4.76
C ALA A 21 0.74 2.10 -3.36
N LEU A 22 1.05 1.27 -2.37
CA LEU A 22 1.04 1.69 -0.97
C LEU A 22 2.34 2.38 -0.65
N VAL A 23 2.25 3.46 0.12
CA VAL A 23 3.40 4.25 0.53
C VAL A 23 3.40 4.40 2.05
N TRP A 24 4.59 4.49 2.62
CA TRP A 24 4.77 4.61 4.06
C TRP A 24 5.87 5.60 4.41
N SER A 25 5.64 6.40 5.44
CA SER A 25 6.61 7.34 6.00
C SER A 25 6.67 7.23 7.53
N PRO A 26 7.85 7.42 8.14
CA PRO A 26 7.99 7.41 9.58
C PRO A 26 7.34 8.66 10.19
N ILE A 27 6.59 8.47 11.27
CA ILE A 27 5.99 9.52 12.07
C ILE A 27 7.06 10.01 13.07
N PRO A 28 7.43 11.30 13.08
CA PRO A 28 8.39 11.83 14.05
C PRO A 28 8.00 11.48 15.49
N LEU A 29 9.01 11.21 16.34
CA LEU A 29 8.88 10.76 17.73
C LEU A 29 8.28 9.35 17.89
N ILE A 30 7.16 9.04 17.24
CA ILE A 30 6.50 7.74 17.35
C ILE A 30 7.33 6.65 16.69
N SER A 31 7.74 6.84 15.43
CA SER A 31 8.60 5.87 14.74
C SER A 31 10.01 5.81 15.34
N TRP A 32 10.42 6.83 16.11
CA TRP A 32 11.69 6.78 16.84
C TRP A 32 11.61 5.87 18.06
N LEU A 33 10.44 5.71 18.66
CA LEU A 33 10.19 4.73 19.71
C LEU A 33 9.90 3.34 19.12
N LEU A 34 9.11 3.29 18.05
CA LEU A 34 8.62 2.07 17.41
C LEU A 34 8.81 2.16 15.88
N PRO A 35 9.96 1.74 15.32
CA PRO A 35 10.33 1.98 13.92
C PRO A 35 9.44 1.25 12.90
N PHE A 36 8.63 0.32 13.39
CA PHE A 36 7.65 -0.44 12.62
C PHE A 36 6.32 0.31 12.43
N ILE A 37 6.02 1.24 13.32
CA ILE A 37 4.81 2.06 13.26
C ILE A 37 5.11 3.30 12.44
N GLY A 38 4.26 3.60 11.49
CA GLY A 38 4.33 4.84 10.73
C GLY A 38 3.06 5.10 9.97
N HIS A 39 3.13 6.11 9.11
CA HIS A 39 2.01 6.65 8.39
C HIS A 39 1.87 6.00 7.03
N MET A 40 0.66 5.58 6.68
CA MET A 40 0.39 4.99 5.38
C MET A 40 -0.42 5.91 4.48
N GLY A 41 -0.19 5.76 3.19
CA GLY A 41 -1.00 6.32 2.14
C GLY A 41 -1.06 5.38 0.96
N VAL A 42 -1.85 5.77 -0.04
CA VAL A 42 -2.04 5.02 -1.27
C VAL A 42 -1.89 5.94 -2.47
N CYS A 43 -1.35 5.42 -3.56
CA CYS A 43 -1.22 6.14 -4.81
C CYS A 43 -2.38 5.82 -5.75
N SER A 44 -2.85 6.83 -6.49
CA SER A 44 -3.70 6.66 -7.67
C SER A 44 -2.99 5.88 -8.79
N SER A 45 -3.73 5.51 -9.82
CA SER A 45 -3.18 4.92 -11.05
C SER A 45 -2.17 5.83 -11.76
N THR A 46 -2.24 7.15 -11.51
CA THR A 46 -1.32 8.17 -12.03
C THR A 46 -0.14 8.47 -11.10
N GLY A 47 -0.11 7.87 -9.90
CA GLY A 47 0.96 8.06 -8.92
C GLY A 47 0.80 9.30 -8.04
N ARG A 48 -0.41 9.88 -7.94
CA ARG A 48 -0.74 10.90 -6.93
C ARG A 48 -0.98 10.22 -5.59
N THR A 49 -0.39 10.71 -4.51
CA THR A 49 -0.52 10.10 -3.18
C THR A 49 -1.73 10.64 -2.43
N PHE A 50 -2.39 9.78 -1.67
CA PHE A 50 -3.51 10.11 -0.80
C PHE A 50 -3.28 9.51 0.59
N ASP A 51 -3.51 10.30 1.62
CA ASP A 51 -3.41 9.85 3.01
C ASP A 51 -4.36 10.60 3.92
N PHE A 52 -4.93 9.87 4.87
CA PHE A 52 -5.77 10.46 5.91
C PHE A 52 -4.90 11.05 7.00
N ALA A 53 -4.81 12.38 7.03
CA ALA A 53 -3.76 13.13 7.71
C ALA A 53 -4.26 13.92 8.94
N GLY A 54 -5.58 14.02 9.13
CA GLY A 54 -6.16 14.76 10.23
C GLY A 54 -7.68 14.76 10.17
N PRO A 55 -8.37 15.34 11.16
CA PRO A 55 -9.81 15.35 11.20
C PRO A 55 -10.37 15.93 9.91
N PHE A 56 -11.25 15.19 9.24
CA PHE A 56 -11.90 15.61 8.00
C PHE A 56 -10.94 15.92 6.84
N THR A 57 -9.68 15.48 6.94
CA THR A 57 -8.59 15.90 6.06
C THR A 57 -7.89 14.69 5.43
N VAL A 58 -8.06 14.56 4.12
CA VAL A 58 -7.27 13.67 3.26
C VAL A 58 -6.33 14.53 2.45
N ASN A 59 -5.03 14.36 2.66
CA ASN A 59 -3.99 15.03 1.91
C ASN A 59 -3.84 14.40 0.52
N GLU A 60 -3.46 15.23 -0.45
CA GLU A 60 -3.18 14.82 -1.83
C GLU A 60 -1.75 15.23 -2.20
N ASP A 61 -1.10 14.46 -3.06
CA ASP A 61 0.22 14.69 -3.66
C ASP A 61 1.43 14.66 -2.70
N MET A 62 1.24 14.82 -1.39
CA MET A 62 2.26 14.67 -0.36
C MET A 62 1.70 14.08 0.92
N LEU A 63 2.37 13.06 1.47
CA LEU A 63 2.01 12.50 2.78
C LEU A 63 2.24 13.53 3.89
N LEU A 64 1.46 13.42 4.97
CA LEU A 64 1.56 14.28 6.15
C LEU A 64 2.99 14.41 6.71
N PHE A 65 3.74 13.32 6.72
CA PHE A 65 5.11 13.28 7.28
C PHE A 65 6.20 13.35 6.20
N GLY A 66 5.87 13.93 5.05
CA GLY A 66 6.81 14.17 3.96
C GLY A 66 6.98 12.98 3.03
N LYS A 67 8.17 12.83 2.44
CA LYS A 67 8.40 11.83 1.39
C LYS A 67 8.30 10.40 1.95
N PRO A 68 7.69 9.46 1.22
CA PRO A 68 7.65 8.07 1.65
C PRO A 68 9.05 7.47 1.67
N THR A 69 9.36 6.73 2.74
CA THR A 69 10.60 5.98 2.89
C THR A 69 10.42 4.52 2.47
N ARG A 70 9.18 4.01 2.44
CA ARG A 70 8.85 2.68 1.95
C ARG A 70 7.67 2.68 1.00
N TYR A 71 7.61 1.68 0.13
CA TYR A 71 6.50 1.48 -0.79
C TYR A 71 6.28 0.01 -1.14
N ILE A 72 5.07 -0.32 -1.57
CA ILE A 72 4.68 -1.60 -2.16
C ILE A 72 3.89 -1.29 -3.42
N LEU A 73 4.32 -1.83 -4.56
CA LEU A 73 3.52 -1.76 -5.78
C LEU A 73 2.38 -2.78 -5.67
N LEU A 74 1.16 -2.34 -5.95
CA LEU A 74 -0.02 -3.19 -6.03
C LEU A 74 -0.40 -3.33 -7.50
N ASP A 75 -0.78 -4.55 -7.89
CA ASP A 75 -1.31 -4.80 -9.23
C ASP A 75 -2.84 -4.64 -9.21
N PRO A 76 -3.41 -3.64 -9.91
CA PRO A 76 -4.85 -3.50 -10.01
C PRO A 76 -5.57 -4.75 -10.53
N ALA A 77 -4.90 -5.63 -11.28
CA ALA A 77 -5.45 -6.90 -11.75
C ALA A 77 -5.73 -7.92 -10.61
N GLU A 78 -5.17 -7.71 -9.42
CA GLU A 78 -5.47 -8.53 -8.23
C GLU A 78 -6.77 -8.14 -7.52
N CYS A 79 -7.42 -7.05 -7.94
CA CYS A 79 -8.76 -6.69 -7.48
C CYS A 79 -9.76 -7.75 -7.98
N ARG A 80 -10.61 -8.29 -7.09
CA ARG A 80 -11.60 -9.36 -7.39
C ARG A 80 -11.01 -10.73 -7.75
N ARG A 81 -9.69 -10.89 -7.76
CA ARG A 81 -9.07 -12.22 -7.90
C ARG A 81 -9.13 -12.95 -6.56
N ALA A 82 -10.27 -13.58 -6.30
CA ALA A 82 -10.41 -14.53 -5.20
C ALA A 82 -9.25 -15.54 -5.25
N LYS A 83 -8.69 -15.90 -4.09
CA LYS A 83 -7.68 -16.97 -3.97
C LYS A 83 -8.17 -18.17 -4.79
N LYS A 84 -7.48 -18.51 -5.89
CA LYS A 84 -7.50 -19.90 -6.36
C LYS A 84 -7.00 -20.72 -5.17
N GLY A 85 -7.89 -21.55 -4.63
CA GLY A 85 -7.65 -22.26 -3.37
C GLY A 85 -6.28 -22.89 -3.34
N ALA A 86 -5.66 -22.85 -2.16
CA ALA A 86 -4.68 -23.83 -1.76
C ALA A 86 -5.39 -25.20 -1.71
N ALA A 87 -5.59 -25.81 -2.88
CA ALA A 87 -5.99 -27.20 -3.01
C ALA A 87 -4.69 -28.02 -3.01
N GLY A 88 -4.63 -28.98 -2.09
CA GLY A 88 -3.44 -29.75 -1.76
C GLY A 88 -2.76 -30.37 -2.98
N SER A 89 -1.43 -30.31 -2.94
CA SER A 89 -0.57 -31.24 -3.62
C SER A 89 -0.90 -32.65 -3.14
N THR A 90 -1.76 -33.36 -3.88
CA THR A 90 -1.67 -34.81 -3.98
C THR A 90 -1.55 -35.14 -5.46
N ALA A 91 -0.37 -35.66 -5.80
CA ALA A 91 -0.07 -36.25 -7.07
C ALA A 91 -1.02 -37.44 -7.32
N GLY A 92 -1.49 -37.58 -8.56
CA GLY A 92 -2.27 -38.73 -9.02
C GLY A 92 -2.35 -38.71 -10.54
N ALA A 93 -1.65 -39.66 -11.16
CA ALA A 93 -1.32 -39.72 -12.58
C ALA A 93 -2.44 -40.26 -13.49
N GLY A 94 -2.28 -40.01 -14.80
CA GLY A 94 -2.85 -40.77 -15.92
C GLY A 94 -4.13 -40.18 -16.51
N GLY A 95 -4.29 -39.98 -17.83
CA GLY A 95 -3.46 -40.21 -18.99
C GLY A 95 -4.32 -40.03 -20.26
N GLN A 96 -3.65 -39.71 -21.39
CA GLN A 96 -4.05 -39.94 -22.80
C GLN A 96 -5.34 -39.23 -23.29
N GLY A 97 -5.48 -38.65 -24.48
CA GLY A 97 -4.75 -38.49 -25.73
C GLY A 97 -5.73 -37.72 -26.65
N SER A 98 -5.29 -36.86 -27.58
CA SER A 98 -5.34 -37.17 -29.01
C SER A 98 -5.03 -35.89 -29.80
N ALA A 99 -4.24 -36.08 -30.84
CA ALA A 99 -3.70 -35.11 -31.77
C ALA A 99 -4.76 -34.49 -32.71
N CYS A 100 -4.42 -33.33 -33.27
CA CYS A 100 -4.68 -32.97 -34.67
C CYS A 100 -3.56 -32.02 -35.14
N GLU A 101 -2.67 -32.52 -36.00
CA GLU A 101 -1.80 -31.75 -36.88
C GLU A 101 -2.58 -31.29 -38.14
N HIS A 102 -2.08 -30.23 -38.80
CA HIS A 102 -2.20 -29.77 -40.20
C HIS A 102 -2.11 -28.22 -40.16
N GLY A 103 -1.28 -27.46 -40.87
CA GLY A 103 -0.22 -27.69 -41.84
C GLY A 103 0.21 -26.32 -42.42
N SER A 104 1.49 -26.24 -42.84
CA SER A 104 2.02 -25.44 -43.96
C SER A 104 2.02 -23.89 -44.00
N MET A 105 3.26 -23.37 -43.94
CA MET A 105 3.93 -22.32 -44.76
C MET A 105 3.55 -20.83 -44.72
N ALA A 106 4.64 -20.07 -44.56
CA ALA A 106 5.01 -18.79 -45.19
C ALA A 106 4.46 -17.50 -44.56
N ALA A 107 5.36 -16.74 -43.93
CA ALA A 107 5.80 -15.44 -44.47
C ALA A 107 6.83 -14.82 -43.50
N MET A 108 8.03 -14.57 -44.02
CA MET A 108 8.94 -13.59 -43.45
C MET A 108 8.31 -12.21 -43.68
N CYS A 109 8.14 -11.44 -42.61
CA CYS A 109 8.05 -10.00 -42.69
C CYS A 109 8.88 -9.41 -41.55
N ASP A 110 9.99 -8.81 -41.94
CA ASP A 110 10.70 -7.80 -41.16
C ASP A 110 9.70 -6.74 -40.70
N GLY A 111 9.63 -6.52 -39.39
CA GLY A 111 8.71 -5.57 -38.78
C GLY A 111 9.32 -5.05 -37.51
N HIS A 112 9.79 -3.80 -37.57
CA HIS A 112 10.20 -2.98 -36.46
C HIS A 112 9.32 -3.24 -35.24
N ALA A 113 9.94 -3.69 -34.14
CA ALA A 113 9.32 -3.76 -32.83
C ALA A 113 9.01 -2.33 -32.37
N ALA A 114 7.89 -1.80 -32.84
CA ALA A 114 7.18 -0.74 -32.16
C ALA A 114 6.77 -1.32 -30.81
N THR A 115 7.44 -0.88 -29.76
CA THR A 115 7.01 -1.07 -28.38
C THR A 115 5.59 -0.56 -28.26
N ASP A 116 4.64 -1.48 -28.19
CA ASP A 116 3.23 -1.23 -27.96
C ASP A 116 3.07 -0.72 -26.51
N ILE A 117 3.32 0.58 -26.31
CA ILE A 117 3.06 1.30 -25.05
C ILE A 117 1.58 1.70 -25.10
N GLY A 118 0.71 0.70 -25.08
CA GLY A 118 -0.73 0.86 -25.01
C GLY A 118 -1.26 -0.19 -24.06
N GLY A 119 -1.35 0.15 -22.76
CA GLY A 119 -2.00 -0.72 -21.79
C GLY A 119 -3.38 -1.09 -22.31
N GLY A 120 -3.65 -2.38 -22.47
CA GLY A 120 -4.89 -2.85 -23.11
C GLY A 120 -6.14 -2.34 -22.38
N PRO A 121 -7.33 -2.43 -23.02
CA PRO A 121 -8.58 -1.88 -22.48
C PRO A 121 -8.93 -2.39 -21.07
N ALA A 122 -8.50 -3.60 -20.72
CA ALA A 122 -8.67 -4.16 -19.38
C ALA A 122 -7.84 -3.43 -18.31
N GLN A 123 -6.61 -3.01 -18.63
CA GLN A 123 -5.74 -2.28 -17.70
C GLN A 123 -6.25 -0.86 -17.49
N GLU A 124 -6.75 -0.21 -18.54
CA GLU A 124 -7.38 1.11 -18.42
C GLU A 124 -8.67 1.05 -17.57
N ALA A 125 -9.50 0.02 -17.77
CA ALA A 125 -10.69 -0.19 -16.94
C ALA A 125 -10.33 -0.43 -15.46
N ALA A 126 -9.28 -1.22 -15.20
CA ALA A 126 -8.78 -1.46 -13.84
C ALA A 126 -8.25 -0.18 -13.18
N ALA A 127 -7.50 0.65 -13.91
CA ALA A 127 -7.01 1.94 -13.44
C ALA A 127 -8.16 2.91 -13.12
N LYS A 128 -9.19 3.00 -13.98
CA LYS A 128 -10.38 3.82 -13.72
C LYS A 128 -11.13 3.35 -12.47
N LYS A 129 -11.30 2.04 -12.28
CA LYS A 129 -11.93 1.48 -11.08
C LYS A 129 -11.12 1.81 -9.83
N TRP A 130 -9.80 1.66 -9.89
CA TRP A 130 -8.88 1.98 -8.80
C TRP A 130 -9.05 3.44 -8.34
N ASP A 131 -8.97 4.38 -9.27
CA ASP A 131 -9.08 5.81 -8.96
C ASP A 131 -10.47 6.17 -8.44
N HIS A 132 -11.53 5.60 -9.03
CA HIS A 132 -12.89 5.83 -8.56
C HIS A 132 -13.11 5.37 -7.11
N CYS A 133 -12.64 4.18 -6.75
CA CYS A 133 -12.69 3.69 -5.37
C CYS A 133 -11.83 4.54 -4.42
N LEU A 134 -10.69 5.05 -4.91
CA LEU A 134 -9.82 5.91 -4.12
C LEU A 134 -10.49 7.26 -3.81
N ASP A 135 -11.11 7.87 -4.82
CA ASP A 135 -11.86 9.13 -4.67
C ASP A 135 -13.03 8.95 -3.70
N TRP A 136 -13.75 7.83 -3.78
CA TRP A 136 -14.84 7.52 -2.87
C TRP A 136 -14.33 7.29 -1.43
N ALA A 137 -13.26 6.52 -1.25
CA ALA A 137 -12.63 6.34 0.06
C ALA A 137 -12.19 7.69 0.66
N ALA A 138 -11.59 8.56 -0.16
CA ALA A 138 -11.16 9.90 0.25
C ALA A 138 -12.35 10.78 0.65
N ALA A 139 -13.45 10.74 -0.10
CA ALA A 139 -14.68 11.46 0.23
C ALA A 139 -15.29 10.98 1.55
N THR A 140 -15.34 9.67 1.78
CA THR A 140 -15.82 9.08 3.04
C THR A 140 -14.96 9.51 4.22
N TYR A 141 -13.64 9.45 4.11
CA TYR A 141 -12.73 9.80 5.21
C TYR A 141 -12.64 11.31 5.46
N ARG A 142 -13.00 12.16 4.49
CA ARG A 142 -13.21 13.60 4.71
C ARG A 142 -14.40 13.90 5.64
N LEU A 143 -15.29 12.94 5.87
CA LEU A 143 -16.38 13.07 6.84
C LEU A 143 -16.03 12.49 8.22
N MET A 144 -14.86 11.89 8.37
CA MET A 144 -14.47 11.16 9.57
C MET A 144 -13.58 12.01 10.49
N ASN A 145 -13.79 11.85 11.79
CA ASN A 145 -12.90 12.44 12.78
C ASN A 145 -11.64 11.59 12.93
N TYR A 146 -10.46 12.22 12.85
CA TYR A 146 -9.18 11.52 12.92
C TYR A 146 -8.76 11.29 14.36
N SER A 147 -8.24 10.09 14.61
CA SER A 147 -7.56 9.75 15.85
C SER A 147 -6.45 8.76 15.53
N LEU A 148 -5.23 9.09 15.93
CA LEU A 148 -4.04 8.27 15.71
C LEU A 148 -4.24 6.81 16.17
N LEU A 149 -4.97 6.61 17.27
CA LEU A 149 -5.12 5.30 17.92
C LEU A 149 -6.33 4.50 17.44
N THR A 150 -7.26 5.10 16.70
CA THR A 150 -8.54 4.46 16.36
C THR A 150 -8.92 4.66 14.89
N THR A 151 -9.20 5.90 14.49
CA THR A 151 -9.57 6.27 13.12
C THR A 151 -8.37 6.95 12.46
N ASN A 152 -7.46 6.14 11.91
CA ASN A 152 -6.18 6.61 11.40
C ASN A 152 -5.98 6.26 9.91
N CYS A 153 -4.77 6.51 9.42
CA CYS A 153 -4.39 6.26 8.03
C CYS A 153 -4.39 4.76 7.63
N HIS A 154 -4.22 3.83 8.57
CA HIS A 154 -4.31 2.40 8.29
C HIS A 154 -5.76 2.00 8.02
N CYS A 155 -6.72 2.57 8.76
CA CYS A 155 -8.15 2.37 8.50
C CYS A 155 -8.52 2.81 7.09
N PHE A 156 -8.03 4.00 6.68
CA PHE A 156 -8.27 4.55 5.35
C PHE A 156 -7.79 3.61 4.23
N VAL A 157 -6.55 3.12 4.34
CA VAL A 157 -5.99 2.23 3.33
C VAL A 157 -6.65 0.84 3.37
N ALA A 158 -6.95 0.29 4.55
CA ALA A 158 -7.65 -0.99 4.67
C ALA A 158 -9.04 -0.93 4.03
N HIS A 159 -9.80 0.11 4.35
CA HIS A 159 -11.10 0.37 3.75
C HIS A 159 -11.04 0.48 2.22
N PHE A 160 -10.07 1.23 1.70
CA PHE A 160 -9.83 1.34 0.26
C PHE A 160 -9.53 -0.03 -0.39
N LEU A 161 -8.65 -0.85 0.21
CA LEU A 161 -8.31 -2.17 -0.32
C LEU A 161 -9.50 -3.15 -0.27
N ASN A 162 -10.34 -3.05 0.75
CA ASN A 162 -11.54 -3.88 0.89
C ASN A 162 -12.63 -3.53 -0.11
N GLN A 163 -12.84 -2.24 -0.41
CA GLN A 163 -13.73 -1.82 -1.50
C GLN A 163 -13.34 -2.40 -2.86
N LEU A 164 -12.04 -2.58 -3.09
CA LEU A 164 -11.52 -3.17 -4.32
C LEU A 164 -11.57 -4.71 -4.33
N GLU A 165 -11.96 -5.33 -3.20
CA GLU A 165 -11.80 -6.77 -2.96
C GLU A 165 -10.36 -7.22 -3.29
N PHE A 166 -9.37 -6.39 -2.96
CA PHE A 166 -7.97 -6.64 -3.32
C PHE A 166 -7.51 -7.94 -2.68
N ARG A 167 -7.07 -8.92 -3.49
CA ARG A 167 -6.69 -10.27 -3.03
C ARG A 167 -7.77 -11.01 -2.22
N GLY A 168 -9.04 -10.68 -2.47
CA GLY A 168 -10.21 -11.27 -1.79
C GLY A 168 -10.66 -10.53 -0.54
N GLY A 169 -10.14 -9.32 -0.27
CA GLY A 169 -10.56 -8.48 0.87
C GLY A 169 -10.07 -8.99 2.24
N GLY A 170 -10.72 -8.52 3.31
CA GLY A 170 -10.37 -8.87 4.69
C GLY A 170 -9.12 -8.17 5.20
N TRP A 171 -8.77 -7.02 4.62
CA TRP A 171 -7.68 -6.17 5.11
C TRP A 171 -8.11 -5.47 6.38
N ASP A 172 -7.28 -5.57 7.40
CA ASP A 172 -7.38 -4.79 8.62
C ASP A 172 -6.07 -3.99 8.81
N MET A 173 -6.03 -3.14 9.83
CA MET A 173 -4.85 -2.33 10.12
C MET A 173 -3.60 -3.17 10.40
N VAL A 174 -3.74 -4.33 11.05
CA VAL A 174 -2.62 -5.17 11.49
C VAL A 174 -2.02 -5.94 10.32
N ASN A 175 -2.84 -6.59 9.50
CA ASN A 175 -2.42 -7.30 8.30
C ASN A 175 -1.80 -6.33 7.28
N LEU A 176 -2.32 -5.11 7.20
CA LEU A 176 -1.76 -4.05 6.36
C LEU A 176 -0.41 -3.56 6.89
N ALA A 177 -0.30 -3.30 8.19
CA ALA A 177 0.96 -2.93 8.83
C ALA A 177 2.02 -4.04 8.67
N ALA A 178 1.63 -5.30 8.83
CA ALA A 178 2.48 -6.47 8.61
C ALA A 178 2.92 -6.57 7.14
N LEU A 179 2.00 -6.36 6.19
CA LEU A 179 2.31 -6.34 4.76
C LEU A 179 3.36 -5.27 4.44
N MET A 180 3.14 -4.03 4.89
CA MET A 180 4.10 -2.93 4.72
C MET A 180 5.44 -3.24 5.38
N PHE A 181 5.43 -3.85 6.56
CA PHE A 181 6.66 -4.18 7.26
C PHE A 181 7.47 -5.29 6.56
N VAL A 182 6.82 -6.35 6.08
CA VAL A 182 7.50 -7.52 5.49
C VAL A 182 7.86 -7.30 4.02
N ARG A 183 7.00 -6.63 3.24
CA ARG A 183 7.16 -6.48 1.78
C ARG A 183 7.51 -5.07 1.32
N GLY A 184 7.49 -4.08 2.22
CA GLY A 184 7.79 -2.69 1.89
C GLY A 184 9.25 -2.51 1.49
N SER A 185 9.49 -2.09 0.25
CA SER A 185 10.81 -1.75 -0.25
C SER A 185 11.17 -0.32 0.12
N TYR A 186 12.42 -0.07 0.53
CA TYR A 186 12.88 1.29 0.83
C TYR A 186 13.01 2.12 -0.45
N THR A 187 12.68 3.40 -0.38
CA THR A 187 12.83 4.33 -1.51
C THR A 187 14.28 4.71 -1.78
N SER A 188 15.12 4.69 -0.75
CA SER A 188 16.55 5.01 -0.80
C SER A 188 17.25 4.53 0.47
N LEU A 189 18.58 4.42 0.41
CA LEU A 189 19.41 4.17 1.60
C LEU A 189 19.23 5.28 2.65
N LEU A 190 19.10 6.53 2.20
CA LEU A 190 18.83 7.66 3.10
C LEU A 190 17.47 7.49 3.81
N GLY A 191 16.46 6.99 3.11
CA GLY A 191 15.16 6.65 3.71
C GLY A 191 15.25 5.53 4.75
N LEU A 192 16.09 4.52 4.51
CA LEU A 192 16.38 3.48 5.51
C LEU A 192 17.06 4.08 6.75
N LEU A 193 18.14 4.84 6.57
CA LEU A 193 18.84 5.49 7.68
C LEU A 193 17.92 6.44 8.45
N TYR A 194 17.14 7.26 7.74
CA TYR A 194 16.18 8.17 8.37
C TYR A 194 15.12 7.45 9.21
N THR A 195 14.73 6.24 8.79
CA THR A 195 13.75 5.43 9.53
C THR A 195 14.34 4.79 10.78
N TRP A 196 15.57 4.26 10.69
CA TRP A 196 16.15 3.41 11.74
C TRP A 196 17.15 4.10 12.65
N LEU A 197 17.87 5.11 12.17
CA LEU A 197 18.94 5.77 12.90
C LEU A 197 18.42 6.47 14.17
N PRO A 198 17.31 7.22 14.16
CA PRO A 198 16.80 7.85 15.39
C PRO A 198 16.46 6.83 16.48
N TRP A 199 15.82 5.71 16.10
CA TRP A 199 15.52 4.62 17.02
C TRP A 199 16.78 3.95 17.55
N ALA A 200 17.74 3.65 16.66
CA ALA A 200 19.00 3.03 17.05
C ALA A 200 19.78 3.90 18.04
N VAL A 201 19.88 5.20 17.78
CA VAL A 201 20.52 6.17 18.69
C VAL A 201 19.79 6.25 20.03
N LEU A 202 18.45 6.34 20.01
CA LEU A 202 17.64 6.40 21.22
C LEU A 202 17.81 5.15 22.10
N VAL A 203 17.73 3.96 21.51
CA VAL A 203 17.85 2.69 22.25
C VAL A 203 19.27 2.47 22.74
N THR A 204 20.29 2.76 21.92
CA THR A 204 21.70 2.55 22.30
C THR A 204 22.14 3.51 23.40
N LEU A 205 21.93 4.82 23.23
CA LEU A 205 22.29 5.81 24.26
C LEU A 205 21.43 5.65 25.51
N GLY A 206 20.12 5.43 25.34
CA GLY A 206 19.21 5.18 26.44
C GLY A 206 19.61 3.97 27.28
N ALA A 207 19.92 2.84 26.63
CA ALA A 207 20.39 1.65 27.34
C ALA A 207 21.78 1.85 27.95
N TYR A 208 22.67 2.59 27.30
CA TYR A 208 24.02 2.87 27.82
C TYR A 208 23.98 3.73 29.10
N PHE A 209 23.26 4.86 29.08
CA PHE A 209 23.19 5.76 30.23
C PHE A 209 22.18 5.31 31.29
N GLY A 210 20.99 4.87 30.87
CA GLY A 210 19.87 4.51 31.74
C GLY A 210 19.83 3.04 32.15
N ARG A 211 20.71 2.18 31.60
CA ARG A 211 20.84 0.76 31.93
C ARG A 211 19.48 0.04 31.90
N LEU A 212 19.22 -0.84 32.88
CA LEU A 212 17.96 -1.58 32.97
C LEU A 212 16.75 -0.68 33.18
N THR A 213 16.90 0.45 33.88
CA THR A 213 15.80 1.41 34.10
C THR A 213 15.24 1.92 32.77
N PHE A 214 16.12 2.27 31.83
CA PHE A 214 15.70 2.65 30.48
C PHE A 214 14.93 1.52 29.78
N LEU A 215 15.42 0.28 29.85
CA LEU A 215 14.74 -0.86 29.22
C LEU A 215 13.35 -1.09 29.82
N TYR A 216 13.19 -1.00 31.14
CA TYR A 216 11.88 -1.12 31.79
C TYR A 216 10.92 -0.03 31.35
N VAL A 217 11.35 1.23 31.34
CA VAL A 217 10.52 2.36 30.88
C VAL A 217 10.16 2.22 29.40
N TYR A 218 11.14 1.82 28.58
CA TYR A 218 10.94 1.61 27.14
C TYR A 218 9.90 0.53 26.86
N VAL A 219 10.03 -0.65 27.48
CA VAL A 219 9.06 -1.75 27.33
C VAL A 219 7.71 -1.37 27.91
N ALA A 220 7.66 -0.73 29.08
CA ALA A 220 6.41 -0.28 29.72
C ALA A 220 5.67 0.78 28.88
N THR A 221 6.37 1.52 28.02
CA THR A 221 5.75 2.48 27.09
C THR A 221 5.33 1.80 25.79
N CYS A 222 6.19 0.94 25.22
CA CYS A 222 5.97 0.34 23.91
C CYS A 222 4.96 -0.81 23.92
N ALA A 223 5.01 -1.68 24.93
CA ALA A 223 4.16 -2.87 24.99
C ALA A 223 2.66 -2.54 25.09
N PRO A 224 2.21 -1.56 25.91
CA PRO A 224 0.80 -1.18 25.95
C PRO A 224 0.31 -0.56 24.64
N LEU A 225 1.15 0.22 23.94
CA LEU A 225 0.78 0.80 22.64
C LEU A 225 0.59 -0.29 21.57
N LEU A 226 1.50 -1.26 21.54
CA LEU A 226 1.38 -2.41 20.63
C LEU A 226 0.17 -3.28 20.99
N ALA A 227 -0.03 -3.56 22.28
CA ALA A 227 -1.17 -4.33 22.76
C ALA A 227 -2.49 -3.63 22.41
N TRP A 228 -2.60 -2.32 22.64
CA TRP A 228 -3.75 -1.51 22.24
C TRP A 228 -4.02 -1.60 20.74
N PHE A 229 -2.99 -1.44 19.90
CA PHE A 229 -3.16 -1.50 18.45
C PHE A 229 -3.74 -2.85 18.02
N LEU A 230 -3.24 -3.95 18.57
CA LEU A 230 -3.74 -5.30 18.28
C LEU A 230 -5.17 -5.52 18.80
N THR A 231 -5.45 -5.16 20.06
CA THR A 231 -6.77 -5.37 20.67
C THR A 231 -7.83 -4.49 20.04
N TYR A 232 -7.51 -3.23 19.74
CA TYR A 232 -8.43 -2.32 19.06
C TYR A 232 -8.78 -2.83 17.66
N THR A 233 -7.81 -3.25 16.86
CA THR A 233 -8.08 -3.80 15.53
C THR A 233 -8.94 -5.06 15.59
N TRP A 234 -8.73 -5.93 16.58
CA TRP A 234 -9.49 -7.18 16.67
C TRP A 234 -10.89 -7.01 17.27
N CYS A 235 -11.04 -6.17 18.29
CA CYS A 235 -12.28 -6.08 19.07
C CYS A 235 -13.19 -4.92 18.67
N CYS A 236 -12.63 -3.82 18.17
CA CYS A 236 -13.36 -2.56 18.03
C CYS A 236 -13.40 -2.04 16.60
N TRP A 237 -12.36 -2.32 15.81
CA TRP A 237 -12.33 -1.87 14.43
C TRP A 237 -13.39 -2.61 13.61
N THR A 238 -14.16 -1.84 12.86
CA THR A 238 -15.17 -2.34 11.92
C THR A 238 -14.85 -1.73 10.57
N ASP A 239 -14.84 -2.58 9.54
CA ASP A 239 -14.69 -2.12 8.18
C ASP A 239 -15.94 -1.35 7.74
N LEU A 240 -15.72 -0.27 7.02
CA LEU A 240 -16.77 0.59 6.47
C LEU A 240 -17.08 0.26 5.01
N SER A 241 -16.36 -0.69 4.39
CA SER A 241 -16.65 -1.10 3.02
C SER A 241 -18.01 -1.83 2.95
N PRO A 242 -18.75 -1.70 1.83
CA PRO A 242 -20.02 -2.38 1.63
C PRO A 242 -19.91 -3.91 1.56
#